data_AF-A0A6M8MX14-F1
#
_entry.id   AF-A0A6M8MX14-F1
#
_cell.length_a   1.000
_cell.length_b   1.000
_cell.length_c   1.000
_cell.angle_alpha   90.00
_cell.angle_beta   90.00
_cell.angle_gamma   90.00
#
_symmetry.space_group_name_H-M   'P 1'
#
loop_
_entity.id
_entity.type
_entity.pdbx_description
1 polymer ?
#
loop_
_entity_poly.entity_id
_entity_poly.type
_entity_poly.pdbx_seq_one_letter_code
_entity_poly.pdbx_strand_id
1 'polypeptide(L)'
;MNTYLSKNDQYFYFFMTSAVLLILAIPVGFANMYLGYFHNESPCTLCWFERIGMIVIGVLGMLILRYGPQIKYIVCVFLFAGYGIYMGIRHTASWWQRDIGIGLGDKLVGAHTYTWAVVVYWCVVIVMGLALLFIRKNSSMMEDLANKEIKVKPLSTYSKFVIIISFIVVCSNAFQALIINGLPPYTGKSNPDRLTFDMNIMSKTWTTEVWGRLSKFNLLGKNVPEDVFIKDLVEPKKLNFEKNISSGAFEISKNIEMLDTYEIQIPELEKFKHINAIAYNKNNDEFALATNEMAVSYTKDFKQSNGFVLFDKTNGNDMRYIVDATFIGNKFVIGAANKTFTGTEKTDAPIDEMLEWQTFKETTKNIAPAFFTKKNENWFEPSRKYILTIRAKQNYIHSYANDGKFLYLITVPNKFSKKLILSYASTKDYLLSGEKVLEVDENLKLKDGRSINDYYIVGADIIGDKMLALSLNYSTLLVIDYKNAKIIDAYEIQGLDNPKSMAIKNNTIYILDRTNSQKDVIKTYKNPL
;
A
#
# COMPACT_ATOMS: atom_id res chain seq x y z
N MET A 1 -18.36 42.65 -26.20
CA MET A 1 -17.99 41.49 -27.06
C MET A 1 -16.71 41.89 -27.80
N ASN A 2 -15.52 41.62 -27.23
CA ASN A 2 -14.24 42.15 -27.74
C ASN A 2 -13.61 41.16 -28.74
N THR A 3 -13.92 41.34 -30.01
CA THR A 3 -13.39 40.58 -31.15
C THR A 3 -12.12 41.24 -31.69
N TYR A 4 -10.96 40.91 -31.11
CA TYR A 4 -9.63 41.24 -31.68
C TYR A 4 -8.76 40.00 -31.92
N LEU A 5 -9.29 38.81 -31.66
CA LEU A 5 -8.59 37.54 -31.82
C LEU A 5 -9.31 36.69 -32.85
N SER A 6 -8.56 36.04 -33.74
CA SER A 6 -9.12 35.08 -34.69
C SER A 6 -9.85 33.96 -33.93
N LYS A 7 -10.84 33.29 -34.53
CA LYS A 7 -11.52 32.15 -33.86
C LYS A 7 -10.52 31.08 -33.40
N ASN A 8 -9.47 30.84 -34.20
CA ASN A 8 -8.41 29.90 -33.85
C ASN A 8 -7.62 30.37 -32.62
N ASP A 9 -7.42 31.68 -32.48
CA ASP A 9 -6.75 32.25 -31.33
C ASP A 9 -7.59 32.08 -30.06
N GLN A 10 -8.89 32.31 -30.16
CA GLN A 10 -9.82 32.08 -29.05
C GLN A 10 -9.83 30.61 -28.61
N TYR A 11 -9.82 29.66 -29.57
CA TYR A 11 -9.74 28.23 -29.26
C TYR A 11 -8.43 27.85 -28.59
N PHE A 12 -7.30 28.38 -29.07
CA PHE A 12 -6.00 28.13 -28.43
C PHE A 12 -5.96 28.65 -27.00
N TYR A 13 -6.38 29.90 -26.75
CA TYR A 13 -6.38 30.46 -25.40
C TYR A 13 -7.36 29.75 -24.47
N PHE A 14 -8.53 29.34 -24.98
CA PHE A 14 -9.47 28.50 -24.22
C PHE A 14 -8.83 27.17 -23.84
N PHE A 15 -8.25 26.46 -24.82
CA PHE A 15 -7.57 25.18 -24.60
C PHE A 15 -6.42 25.30 -23.60
N MET A 16 -5.56 26.32 -23.76
CA MET A 16 -4.45 26.58 -22.84
C MET A 16 -4.94 26.92 -21.43
N THR A 17 -6.02 27.68 -21.30
CA THR A 17 -6.62 28.00 -20.00
C THR A 17 -7.14 26.73 -19.32
N SER A 18 -7.82 25.85 -20.06
CA SER A 18 -8.27 24.56 -19.53
C SER A 18 -7.10 23.65 -19.17
N ALA A 19 -6.02 23.63 -19.95
CA ALA A 19 -4.82 22.85 -19.62
C ALA A 19 -4.17 23.32 -18.30
N VAL A 20 -4.07 24.64 -18.08
CA VAL A 20 -3.59 25.23 -16.81
C VAL A 20 -4.50 24.84 -15.65
N LEU A 21 -5.83 24.91 -15.84
CA LEU A 21 -6.77 24.49 -14.81
C LEU A 21 -6.59 23.02 -14.47
N LEU A 22 -6.51 22.13 -15.46
CA LEU A 22 -6.43 20.69 -15.24
C LEU A 22 -5.13 20.29 -14.52
N ILE A 23 -3.98 20.83 -14.93
CA ILE A 23 -2.70 20.50 -14.30
C ILE A 23 -2.57 21.04 -12.88
N LEU A 24 -3.24 22.14 -12.54
CA LEU A 24 -3.16 22.70 -11.18
C LEU A 24 -4.30 22.22 -10.28
N ALA A 25 -5.52 22.10 -10.78
CA ALA A 25 -6.67 21.69 -9.96
C ALA A 25 -6.66 20.19 -9.67
N ILE A 26 -6.32 19.35 -10.66
CA ILE A 26 -6.39 17.90 -10.48
C ILE A 26 -5.19 17.41 -9.66
N PRO A 27 -3.96 17.31 -10.18
CA PRO A 27 -2.91 16.65 -9.41
C PRO A 27 -2.42 17.49 -8.23
N VAL A 28 -2.30 18.82 -8.35
CA VAL A 28 -1.83 19.67 -7.23
C VAL A 28 -2.97 19.98 -6.25
N GLY A 29 -4.12 20.41 -6.76
CA GLY A 29 -5.30 20.77 -5.95
C GLY A 29 -5.89 19.58 -5.19
N PHE A 30 -6.14 18.45 -5.87
CA PHE A 30 -6.64 17.24 -5.20
C PHE A 30 -5.63 16.72 -4.17
N ALA A 31 -4.35 16.62 -4.52
CA ALA A 31 -3.37 16.05 -3.61
C ALA A 31 -3.08 16.94 -2.40
N ASN A 32 -3.21 18.26 -2.53
CA ASN A 32 -3.08 19.18 -1.40
C ASN A 32 -4.37 19.23 -0.56
N MET A 33 -5.51 19.54 -1.18
CA MET A 33 -6.74 19.82 -0.43
C MET A 33 -7.43 18.55 0.06
N TYR A 34 -7.45 17.48 -0.74
CA TYR A 34 -8.14 16.25 -0.39
C TYR A 34 -7.22 15.23 0.29
N LEU A 35 -6.09 14.88 -0.32
CA LEU A 35 -5.15 13.93 0.31
C LEU A 35 -4.46 14.59 1.52
N GLY A 36 -3.96 15.81 1.34
CA GLY A 36 -3.30 16.58 2.39
C GLY A 36 -4.20 16.94 3.56
N TYR A 37 -5.13 17.88 3.37
CA TYR A 37 -5.91 18.41 4.49
C TYR A 37 -7.04 17.49 4.97
N PHE A 38 -7.65 16.70 4.08
CA PHE A 38 -8.80 15.88 4.46
C PHE A 38 -8.40 14.46 4.88
N HIS A 39 -7.43 13.82 4.22
CA HIS A 39 -6.91 12.49 4.61
C HIS A 39 -5.67 12.55 5.51
N ASN A 40 -5.13 13.75 5.79
CA ASN A 40 -3.90 13.94 6.56
C ASN A 40 -2.67 13.22 5.95
N GLU A 41 -2.66 13.04 4.63
CA GLU A 41 -1.53 12.47 3.90
C GLU A 41 -0.47 13.54 3.61
N SER A 42 0.72 13.35 4.16
CA SER A 42 1.83 14.23 3.85
C SER A 42 2.55 13.77 2.57
N PRO A 43 2.87 14.68 1.64
CA PRO A 43 3.68 14.35 0.47
C PRO A 43 5.14 14.05 0.84
N CYS A 44 5.71 13.03 0.21
CA CYS A 44 7.14 12.73 0.31
C CYS A 44 7.98 13.74 -0.49
N THR A 45 9.31 13.69 -0.35
CA THR A 45 10.23 14.56 -1.09
C THR A 45 10.00 14.54 -2.60
N LEU A 46 9.76 13.36 -3.18
CA LEU A 46 9.57 13.21 -4.62
C LEU A 46 8.22 13.75 -5.07
N CYS A 47 7.15 13.56 -4.27
CA CYS A 47 5.86 14.23 -4.48
C CYS A 47 6.00 15.76 -4.52
N TRP A 48 6.81 16.35 -3.62
CA TRP A 48 7.05 17.80 -3.63
C TRP A 48 7.69 18.26 -4.93
N PHE A 49 8.73 17.55 -5.38
CA PHE A 49 9.40 17.86 -6.63
C PHE A 49 8.47 17.72 -7.84
N GLU A 50 7.62 16.69 -7.85
CA GLU A 50 6.58 16.50 -8.87
C GLU A 50 5.54 17.62 -8.84
N ARG A 51 5.08 18.07 -7.68
CA ARG A 51 4.12 19.18 -7.58
C ARG A 51 4.75 20.50 -8.03
N ILE A 52 5.99 20.77 -7.65
CA ILE A 52 6.70 22.00 -8.06
C ILE A 52 6.81 22.07 -9.58
N GLY A 53 7.16 20.96 -10.26
CA GLY A 53 7.22 20.94 -11.72
C GLY A 53 5.86 21.23 -12.37
N MET A 54 4.76 20.69 -11.84
CA MET A 54 3.40 20.98 -12.31
C MET A 54 3.01 22.45 -12.08
N ILE A 55 3.39 23.01 -10.93
CA ILE A 55 3.17 24.43 -10.61
C ILE A 55 3.92 25.32 -11.60
N VAL A 56 5.19 25.03 -11.88
CA VAL A 56 5.99 25.80 -12.84
C VAL A 56 5.38 25.73 -14.24
N ILE A 57 4.95 24.55 -14.70
CA ILE A 57 4.25 24.41 -15.99
C ILE A 57 2.95 25.22 -16.01
N GLY A 58 2.15 25.18 -14.93
CA GLY A 58 0.94 25.98 -14.80
C GLY A 58 1.22 27.49 -14.91
N VAL A 59 2.26 27.98 -14.20
CA VAL A 59 2.69 29.39 -14.28
C VAL A 59 3.18 29.75 -15.68
N LEU A 60 3.96 28.89 -16.34
CA LEU A 60 4.38 29.09 -17.74
C LEU A 60 3.18 29.14 -18.68
N GLY A 61 2.16 28.31 -18.45
CA GLY A 61 0.90 28.38 -19.17
C GLY A 61 0.19 29.73 -18.98
N MET A 62 0.16 30.27 -17.76
CA MET A 62 -0.39 31.62 -17.50
C MET A 62 0.43 32.73 -18.19
N LEU A 63 1.76 32.59 -18.27
CA LEU A 63 2.61 33.51 -19.04
C LEU A 63 2.29 33.44 -20.54
N ILE A 64 2.03 32.24 -21.08
CA ILE A 64 1.56 32.06 -22.47
C ILE A 64 0.21 32.74 -22.68
N LEU A 65 -0.74 32.62 -21.74
CA LEU A 65 -2.02 33.32 -21.82
C LEU A 65 -1.87 34.85 -21.81
N ARG A 66 -0.89 35.38 -21.07
CA ARG A 66 -0.70 36.83 -20.91
C ARG A 66 0.17 37.48 -21.98
N TYR A 67 1.18 36.77 -22.49
CA TYR A 67 2.22 37.33 -23.37
C TYR A 67 2.30 36.61 -24.73
N GLY A 68 1.39 35.67 -24.99
CA GLY A 68 1.40 34.82 -26.18
C GLY A 68 2.38 33.65 -26.10
N PRO A 69 2.32 32.73 -27.08
CA PRO A 69 3.15 31.52 -27.14
C PRO A 69 4.61 31.84 -27.56
N GLN A 70 5.34 32.58 -26.73
CA GLN A 70 6.76 32.87 -26.95
C GLN A 70 7.58 31.58 -26.89
N ILE A 71 8.56 31.43 -27.78
CA ILE A 71 9.36 30.20 -27.89
C ILE A 71 10.03 29.83 -26.56
N LYS A 72 10.49 30.83 -25.78
CA LYS A 72 11.11 30.63 -24.47
C LYS A 72 10.17 29.97 -23.46
N TYR A 73 8.89 30.35 -23.43
CA TYR A 73 7.93 29.76 -22.49
C TYR A 73 7.61 28.32 -22.88
N ILE A 74 7.48 28.07 -24.18
CA ILE A 74 7.23 26.73 -24.73
C ILE A 74 8.41 25.79 -24.46
N VAL A 75 9.64 26.24 -24.73
CA VAL A 75 10.86 25.47 -24.42
C VAL A 75 10.92 25.18 -22.93
N CYS A 76 10.67 26.16 -22.07
CA CYS A 76 10.60 25.93 -20.62
C CYS A 76 9.52 24.90 -20.24
N VAL A 77 8.33 24.93 -20.86
CA VAL A 77 7.29 23.91 -20.59
C VAL A 77 7.81 22.51 -20.92
N PHE A 78 8.50 22.33 -22.05
CA PHE A 78 9.08 21.02 -22.40
C PHE A 78 10.24 20.61 -21.49
N LEU A 79 11.11 21.53 -21.08
CA LEU A 79 12.18 21.25 -20.12
C LEU A 79 11.63 20.80 -18.76
N PHE A 80 10.62 21.51 -18.24
CA PHE A 80 9.97 21.14 -16.98
C PHE A 80 9.09 19.88 -17.12
N ALA A 81 8.51 19.62 -18.29
CA ALA A 81 7.86 18.35 -18.56
C ALA A 81 8.87 17.19 -18.58
N GLY A 82 10.05 17.37 -19.18
CA GLY A 82 11.14 16.39 -19.14
C GLY A 82 11.65 16.13 -17.72
N TYR A 83 11.85 17.19 -16.93
CA TYR A 83 12.14 17.08 -15.49
C TYR A 83 11.05 16.30 -14.75
N GLY A 84 9.78 16.63 -15.00
CA GLY A 84 8.64 15.97 -14.40
C GLY A 84 8.52 14.48 -14.75
N ILE A 85 8.74 14.12 -16.01
CA ILE A 85 8.82 12.73 -16.47
C ILE A 85 9.95 12.01 -15.72
N TYR A 86 11.16 12.60 -15.66
CA TYR A 86 12.28 12.02 -14.92
C TYR A 86 11.95 11.83 -13.44
N MET A 87 11.37 12.83 -12.78
CA MET A 87 11.02 12.76 -11.36
C MET A 87 9.93 11.72 -11.08
N GLY A 88 8.86 11.70 -11.89
CA GLY A 88 7.80 10.69 -11.76
C GLY A 88 8.31 9.27 -11.99
N ILE A 89 9.22 9.09 -12.97
CA ILE A 89 9.86 7.78 -13.21
C ILE A 89 10.75 7.40 -12.03
N ARG A 90 11.56 8.33 -11.51
CA ARG A 90 12.41 8.10 -10.32
C ARG A 90 11.59 7.67 -9.12
N HIS A 91 10.46 8.33 -8.89
CA HIS A 91 9.57 8.02 -7.79
C HIS A 91 8.95 6.64 -7.95
N THR A 92 8.40 6.35 -9.12
CA THR A 92 7.78 5.06 -9.42
C THR A 92 8.78 3.91 -9.41
N ALA A 93 9.99 4.11 -9.97
CA ALA A 93 11.01 3.07 -10.13
C ALA A 93 11.53 2.53 -8.78
N SER A 94 11.54 3.37 -7.73
CA SER A 94 11.97 2.97 -6.38
C SER A 94 11.09 1.86 -5.77
N TRP A 95 9.86 1.72 -6.29
CA TRP A 95 8.88 0.73 -5.87
C TRP A 95 8.69 -0.39 -6.89
N TRP A 96 8.93 -0.13 -8.18
CA TRP A 96 8.73 -1.10 -9.25
C TRP A 96 9.55 -2.39 -9.05
N GLN A 97 10.78 -2.27 -8.56
CA GLN A 97 11.62 -3.45 -8.35
C GLN A 97 11.10 -4.37 -7.25
N ARG A 98 10.18 -3.93 -6.39
CA ARG A 98 9.72 -4.69 -5.24
C ARG A 98 8.67 -5.74 -5.64
N ASP A 99 8.26 -6.54 -4.68
CA ASP A 99 7.17 -7.50 -4.84
C ASP A 99 5.87 -6.78 -5.17
N ILE A 100 4.95 -7.51 -5.82
CA ILE A 100 3.66 -6.95 -6.22
C ILE A 100 2.93 -6.31 -5.04
N GLY A 101 2.45 -5.09 -5.29
CA GLY A 101 1.59 -4.36 -4.35
C GLY A 101 2.35 -3.65 -3.24
N ILE A 102 3.68 -3.79 -3.15
CA ILE A 102 4.49 -2.97 -2.23
C ILE A 102 4.66 -1.58 -2.84
N GLY A 103 4.24 -0.56 -2.09
CA GLY A 103 4.29 0.85 -2.49
C GLY A 103 4.15 1.79 -1.31
N LEU A 104 4.13 3.09 -1.59
CA LEU A 104 3.87 4.15 -0.62
C LEU A 104 2.61 4.94 -1.02
N GLY A 105 1.76 5.23 -0.05
CA GLY A 105 0.53 6.01 -0.26
C GLY A 105 -0.53 5.28 -1.07
N ASP A 106 -1.68 5.93 -1.24
CA ASP A 106 -2.87 5.32 -1.83
C ASP A 106 -2.77 5.05 -3.34
N LYS A 107 -3.61 4.12 -3.81
CA LYS A 107 -3.76 3.77 -5.23
C LYS A 107 -4.96 4.49 -5.85
N LEU A 108 -4.71 5.23 -6.93
CA LEU A 108 -5.74 5.79 -7.80
C LEU A 108 -5.83 4.93 -9.06
N VAL A 109 -7.02 4.40 -9.38
CA VAL A 109 -7.27 3.57 -10.58
C VAL A 109 -6.22 2.45 -10.75
N GLY A 110 -5.89 1.75 -9.65
CA GLY A 110 -5.00 0.58 -9.65
C GLY A 110 -3.48 0.85 -9.56
N ALA A 111 -3.03 2.11 -9.65
CA ALA A 111 -1.63 2.48 -9.47
C ALA A 111 -1.46 3.48 -8.32
N HIS A 112 -0.34 3.40 -7.57
CA HIS A 112 -0.05 4.38 -6.51
C HIS A 112 0.00 5.79 -7.08
N THR A 113 -0.44 6.78 -6.31
CA THR A 113 -0.59 8.19 -6.74
C THR A 113 0.64 8.76 -7.44
N TYR A 114 1.85 8.40 -6.98
CA TYR A 114 3.11 8.82 -7.61
C TYR A 114 3.30 8.35 -9.06
N THR A 115 2.66 7.24 -9.45
CA THR A 115 2.76 6.69 -10.83
C THR A 115 2.09 7.63 -11.83
N TRP A 116 1.04 8.34 -11.41
CA TRP A 116 0.26 9.23 -12.27
C TRP A 116 1.02 10.50 -12.64
N ALA A 117 2.03 10.90 -11.87
CA ALA A 117 2.87 12.05 -12.22
C ALA A 117 3.48 11.88 -13.63
N VAL A 118 4.01 10.68 -13.94
CA VAL A 118 4.58 10.37 -15.26
C VAL A 118 3.57 10.59 -16.38
N VAL A 119 2.33 10.12 -16.18
CA VAL A 119 1.24 10.25 -17.17
C VAL A 119 0.89 11.73 -17.38
N VAL A 120 0.72 12.49 -16.30
CA VAL A 120 0.40 13.93 -16.37
C VAL A 120 1.47 14.68 -17.15
N TYR A 121 2.76 14.42 -16.91
CA TYR A 121 3.82 15.10 -17.63
C TYR A 121 3.91 14.68 -19.11
N TRP A 122 3.64 13.42 -19.46
CA TRP A 122 3.48 13.03 -20.87
C TRP A 122 2.29 13.71 -21.53
N CYS A 123 1.17 13.86 -20.83
CA CYS A 123 0.04 14.64 -21.31
C CYS A 123 0.44 16.08 -21.61
N VAL A 124 1.27 16.73 -20.79
CA VAL A 124 1.80 18.08 -21.08
C VAL A 124 2.57 18.11 -22.41
N VAL A 125 3.47 17.14 -22.63
CA VAL A 125 4.25 17.06 -23.89
C VAL A 125 3.33 16.93 -25.10
N ILE A 126 2.35 16.03 -25.03
CA ILE A 126 1.40 15.78 -26.12
C ILE A 126 0.51 17.01 -26.35
N VAL A 127 -0.08 17.56 -25.28
CA VAL A 127 -0.97 18.72 -25.32
C VAL A 127 -0.25 19.94 -25.90
N MET A 128 0.97 20.22 -25.44
CA MET A 128 1.77 21.33 -25.97
C MET A 128 2.20 21.07 -27.42
N GLY A 129 2.61 19.84 -27.76
CA GLY A 129 2.95 19.46 -29.13
C GLY A 129 1.77 19.63 -30.10
N LEU A 130 0.57 19.19 -29.71
CA LEU A 130 -0.66 19.40 -30.48
C LEU A 130 -1.00 20.89 -30.59
N ALA A 131 -0.91 21.65 -29.49
CA ALA A 131 -1.17 23.08 -29.50
C ALA A 131 -0.29 23.82 -30.52
N LEU A 132 0.99 23.43 -30.64
CA LEU A 132 1.93 23.97 -31.62
C LEU A 132 1.60 23.57 -33.06
N LEU A 133 1.17 22.33 -33.30
CA LEU A 133 0.82 21.83 -34.65
C LEU A 133 -0.35 22.61 -35.27
N PHE A 134 -1.27 23.12 -34.45
CA PHE A 134 -2.43 23.88 -34.92
C PHE A 134 -2.16 25.38 -35.11
N ILE A 135 -0.94 25.86 -34.85
CA ILE A 135 -0.55 27.25 -35.12
C ILE A 135 -0.37 27.44 -36.63
N ARG A 136 -1.23 28.26 -37.22
CA ARG A 136 -1.17 28.61 -38.65
C ARG A 136 -0.02 29.59 -38.94
N LYS A 137 0.60 29.46 -40.13
CA LYS A 137 1.73 30.31 -40.57
C LYS A 137 1.44 31.83 -40.56
N ASN A 138 0.20 32.24 -40.80
CA ASN A 138 -0.19 33.66 -40.87
C ASN A 138 -1.04 34.10 -39.66
N SER A 139 -0.85 33.49 -38.49
CA SER A 139 -1.60 33.86 -37.26
C SER A 139 -0.81 34.83 -36.39
N SER A 140 -1.52 35.55 -35.53
CA SER A 140 -0.94 36.39 -34.48
C SER A 140 -0.01 35.59 -33.54
N MET A 141 -0.28 34.30 -33.36
CA MET A 141 0.57 33.39 -32.59
C MET A 141 1.90 33.06 -33.27
N MET A 142 1.93 33.00 -34.60
CA MET A 142 3.19 32.78 -35.33
C MET A 142 4.11 34.00 -35.18
N GLU A 143 3.53 35.20 -35.10
CA GLU A 143 4.28 36.43 -34.79
C GLU A 143 4.81 36.43 -33.34
N ASP A 144 3.97 36.00 -32.38
CA ASP A 144 4.37 35.84 -30.98
C ASP A 144 5.49 34.78 -30.83
N LEU A 145 5.42 33.68 -31.58
CA LEU A 145 6.46 32.63 -31.63
C LEU A 145 7.78 33.14 -32.22
N ALA A 146 7.71 33.96 -33.27
CA ALA A 146 8.86 34.55 -33.93
C ALA A 146 9.51 35.69 -33.10
N ASN A 147 9.02 35.94 -31.87
CA ASN A 147 9.53 36.93 -30.92
C ASN A 147 9.74 38.33 -31.51
N LYS A 148 8.91 38.78 -32.48
CA LYS A 148 9.11 40.11 -33.08
C LYS A 148 8.87 41.24 -32.06
N GLU A 149 7.83 41.14 -31.23
CA GLU A 149 7.54 42.04 -30.10
C GLU A 149 6.65 41.33 -29.06
N ILE A 150 6.90 41.53 -27.76
CA ILE A 150 6.04 40.96 -26.70
C ILE A 150 4.84 41.88 -26.47
N LYS A 151 3.66 41.45 -26.92
CA LYS A 151 2.40 42.19 -26.72
C LYS A 151 1.56 41.56 -25.62
N VAL A 152 1.13 42.41 -24.68
CA VAL A 152 0.28 42.02 -23.57
C VAL A 152 -1.13 41.66 -24.09
N LYS A 153 -1.56 40.42 -23.88
CA LYS A 153 -2.86 39.91 -24.32
C LYS A 153 -3.94 40.12 -23.25
N PRO A 154 -5.18 40.48 -23.64
CA PRO A 154 -6.29 40.58 -22.71
C PRO A 154 -6.74 39.19 -22.25
N LEU A 155 -6.99 39.04 -20.95
CA LEU A 155 -7.43 37.78 -20.36
C LEU A 155 -8.96 37.69 -20.40
N SER A 156 -9.49 36.53 -20.82
CA SER A 156 -10.91 36.22 -20.74
C SER A 156 -11.36 36.08 -19.27
N THR A 157 -12.66 36.21 -19.00
CA THR A 157 -13.23 35.97 -17.66
C THR A 157 -12.87 34.58 -17.14
N TYR A 158 -12.93 33.57 -18.00
CA TYR A 158 -12.50 32.21 -17.68
C TYR A 158 -11.01 32.15 -17.31
N SER A 159 -10.13 32.80 -18.08
CA SER A 159 -8.69 32.86 -17.77
C SER A 159 -8.43 33.53 -16.43
N LYS A 160 -9.10 34.64 -16.13
CA LYS A 160 -8.98 35.34 -14.84
C LYS A 160 -9.40 34.44 -13.68
N PHE A 161 -10.53 33.76 -13.81
CA PHE A 161 -11.02 32.81 -12.80
C PHE A 161 -10.00 31.69 -12.56
N VAL A 162 -9.50 31.06 -13.62
CA VAL A 162 -8.51 29.97 -13.51
C VAL A 162 -7.22 30.46 -12.85
N ILE A 163 -6.73 31.65 -13.19
CA ILE A 163 -5.53 32.24 -12.57
C ILE A 163 -5.74 32.44 -11.06
N ILE A 164 -6.90 32.97 -10.65
CA ILE A 164 -7.21 33.21 -9.22
C ILE A 164 -7.25 31.89 -8.44
N ILE A 165 -7.99 30.89 -8.94
CA ILE A 165 -8.07 29.58 -8.28
C ILE A 165 -6.70 28.91 -8.24
N SER A 166 -5.94 28.99 -9.33
CA SER A 166 -4.58 28.45 -9.39
C SER A 166 -3.66 29.09 -8.35
N PHE A 167 -3.75 30.41 -8.17
CA PHE A 167 -3.01 31.13 -7.14
C PHE A 167 -3.35 30.63 -5.74
N ILE A 168 -4.64 30.43 -5.42
CA ILE A 168 -5.07 29.87 -4.14
C ILE A 168 -4.49 28.47 -3.91
N VAL A 169 -4.53 27.60 -4.93
CA VAL A 169 -3.97 26.24 -4.85
C VAL A 169 -2.47 26.27 -4.59
N VAL A 170 -1.73 27.14 -5.29
CA VAL A 170 -0.27 27.28 -5.12
C VAL A 170 0.07 27.81 -3.74
N CYS A 171 -0.61 28.86 -3.27
CA CYS A 171 -0.41 29.41 -1.92
C CYS A 171 -0.72 28.37 -0.84
N SER A 172 -1.80 27.62 -1.01
CA SER A 172 -2.14 26.53 -0.10
C SER A 172 -1.06 25.44 -0.09
N ASN A 173 -0.53 25.07 -1.26
CA ASN A 173 0.51 24.05 -1.36
C ASN A 173 1.85 24.53 -0.74
N ALA A 174 2.16 25.82 -0.89
CA ALA A 174 3.31 26.45 -0.24
C ALA A 174 3.14 26.50 1.29
N PHE A 175 1.94 26.82 1.78
CA PHE A 175 1.61 26.78 3.20
C PHE A 175 1.77 25.36 3.76
N GLN A 176 1.23 24.34 3.06
CA GLN A 176 1.42 22.94 3.43
C GLN A 176 2.91 22.56 3.49
N ALA A 177 3.71 23.00 2.51
CA ALA A 177 5.15 22.73 2.49
C ALA A 177 5.89 23.37 3.67
N LEU A 178 5.52 24.60 4.05
CA LEU A 178 6.13 25.33 5.15
C LEU A 178 5.85 24.66 6.50
N ILE A 179 4.63 24.16 6.70
CA ILE A 179 4.29 23.41 7.91
C ILE A 179 5.10 22.10 7.96
N ILE A 180 5.05 21.29 6.90
CA ILE A 180 5.60 19.92 6.91
C ILE A 180 7.13 19.89 6.88
N ASN A 181 7.75 20.75 6.07
CA ASN A 181 9.19 20.69 5.80
C ASN A 181 9.97 21.85 6.43
N GLY A 182 9.29 22.91 6.87
CA GLY A 182 9.94 24.09 7.41
C GLY A 182 10.55 25.02 6.37
N LEU A 183 11.23 26.04 6.87
CA LEU A 183 11.99 26.97 6.03
C LEU A 183 13.32 26.32 5.59
N PRO A 184 13.87 26.70 4.42
CA PRO A 184 15.23 26.30 4.04
C PRO A 184 16.22 26.55 5.20
N PRO A 185 17.16 25.62 5.50
CA PRO A 185 17.69 24.57 4.62
C PRO A 185 16.96 23.21 4.69
N TYR A 186 15.87 23.11 5.45
CA TYR A 186 15.09 21.88 5.57
C TYR A 186 14.37 21.51 4.27
N THR A 187 14.16 20.22 4.06
CA THR A 187 13.73 19.61 2.80
C THR A 187 12.67 18.53 3.03
N GLY A 188 12.00 18.11 1.95
CA GLY A 188 11.00 17.05 2.01
C GLY A 188 11.57 15.71 2.50
N LYS A 189 10.74 14.92 3.19
CA LYS A 189 11.11 13.62 3.78
C LYS A 189 10.79 12.46 2.86
N SER A 190 11.62 11.41 2.87
CA SER A 190 11.37 10.20 2.06
C SER A 190 10.13 9.44 2.53
N ASN A 191 9.97 9.31 3.85
CA ASN A 191 8.77 8.78 4.50
C ASN A 191 8.19 9.92 5.35
N PRO A 192 7.10 10.55 4.90
CA PRO A 192 6.57 11.73 5.55
C PRO A 192 5.65 11.35 6.74
N ASP A 193 5.71 12.12 7.83
CA ASP A 193 4.83 11.98 9.00
C ASP A 193 3.42 12.52 8.71
N ARG A 194 2.41 12.13 9.50
CA ARG A 194 1.04 12.67 9.38
C ARG A 194 1.03 14.20 9.46
N LEU A 195 0.26 14.85 8.58
CA LEU A 195 0.07 16.30 8.68
C LEU A 195 -0.63 16.65 10.00
N THR A 196 -0.01 17.52 10.79
CA THR A 196 -0.60 18.19 11.95
C THR A 196 -0.23 19.66 11.92
N PHE A 197 -1.13 20.51 12.42
CA PHE A 197 -0.87 21.94 12.61
C PHE A 197 -0.20 22.25 13.95
N ASP A 198 0.04 21.23 14.80
CA ASP A 198 0.83 21.37 16.01
C ASP A 198 2.33 21.50 15.69
N MET A 199 2.83 22.73 15.78
CA MET A 199 4.22 23.07 15.47
C MET A 199 5.23 22.54 16.49
N ASN A 200 4.81 22.20 17.71
CA ASN A 200 5.68 21.58 18.71
C ASN A 200 6.06 20.14 18.32
N ILE A 201 5.21 19.49 17.53
CA ILE A 201 5.42 18.15 16.99
C ILE A 201 6.10 18.25 15.62
N MET A 202 5.54 19.07 14.71
CA MET A 202 5.97 19.08 13.32
C MET A 202 7.42 19.57 13.12
N SER A 203 7.84 20.61 13.84
CA SER A 203 9.18 21.20 13.69
C SER A 203 10.32 20.24 14.07
N LYS A 204 10.07 19.25 14.93
CA LYS A 204 11.06 18.25 15.37
C LYS A 204 11.50 17.28 14.26
N THR A 205 10.74 17.23 13.16
CA THR A 205 10.91 16.23 12.09
C THR A 205 11.53 16.81 10.81
N TRP A 206 11.88 18.09 10.78
CA TRP A 206 12.49 18.75 9.62
C TRP A 206 13.92 18.21 9.36
N THR A 207 14.30 18.03 8.08
CA THR A 207 15.55 17.34 7.70
C THR A 207 16.25 17.94 6.48
N THR A 208 17.58 17.80 6.38
CA THR A 208 18.43 18.29 5.27
C THR A 208 19.00 17.14 4.39
N GLU A 209 18.54 15.90 4.59
CA GLU A 209 19.13 14.69 4.01
C GLU A 209 19.18 14.66 2.46
N VAL A 210 18.30 15.40 1.78
CA VAL A 210 18.17 15.42 0.32
C VAL A 210 19.44 15.90 -0.38
N TRP A 211 20.21 16.78 0.25
CA TRP A 211 21.43 17.36 -0.32
C TRP A 211 22.55 16.32 -0.55
N GLY A 212 22.54 15.20 0.19
CA GLY A 212 23.54 14.13 0.04
C GLY A 212 23.33 13.19 -1.16
N ARG A 213 22.21 13.32 -1.90
CA ARG A 213 21.75 12.31 -2.88
C ARG A 213 22.05 12.65 -4.34
N LEU A 214 22.90 13.65 -4.61
CA LEU A 214 23.24 14.15 -5.95
C LEU A 214 24.10 13.20 -6.83
N SER A 215 24.22 11.90 -6.52
CA SER A 215 25.36 11.09 -7.02
C SER A 215 25.14 9.69 -7.61
N LYS A 216 23.97 9.25 -8.15
CA LYS A 216 23.79 8.11 -9.14
C LYS A 216 22.30 7.67 -9.36
N PHE A 217 21.94 7.12 -10.54
CA PHE A 217 20.57 6.62 -10.88
C PHE A 217 20.51 5.49 -11.99
N ASN A 218 19.52 4.57 -11.96
CA ASN A 218 19.07 3.68 -13.10
C ASN A 218 17.64 3.02 -12.92
N LEU A 219 17.04 2.49 -14.01
CA LEU A 219 15.60 2.21 -14.34
C LEU A 219 15.16 0.71 -14.55
N LEU A 220 13.82 0.43 -14.58
CA LEU A 220 13.00 -0.60 -15.35
C LEU A 220 12.01 -1.43 -14.46
N GLY A 221 10.78 -1.91 -14.80
CA GLY A 221 9.92 -2.02 -16.00
C GLY A 221 8.81 -3.13 -15.92
N LYS A 222 7.75 -3.02 -16.75
CA LYS A 222 6.59 -3.87 -17.23
C LYS A 222 5.94 -5.14 -16.59
N ASN A 223 6.30 -5.66 -15.41
CA ASN A 223 5.82 -7.01 -14.96
C ASN A 223 4.81 -7.07 -13.76
N VAL A 224 3.58 -6.56 -13.86
CA VAL A 224 2.63 -6.51 -12.71
C VAL A 224 1.42 -7.48 -12.82
N PRO A 225 1.21 -8.36 -11.81
CA PRO A 225 0.03 -9.27 -11.70
C PRO A 225 -1.35 -8.62 -11.50
N GLU A 226 -2.43 -9.42 -11.53
CA GLU A 226 -3.81 -9.02 -11.16
C GLU A 226 -4.02 -8.94 -9.64
N ASP A 227 -5.05 -8.23 -9.17
CA ASP A 227 -5.32 -8.03 -7.73
C ASP A 227 -5.56 -9.34 -6.96
N VAL A 228 -5.13 -9.37 -5.69
CA VAL A 228 -5.30 -10.50 -4.77
C VAL A 228 -6.78 -10.75 -4.48
N PHE A 229 -7.21 -12.02 -4.43
CA PHE A 229 -8.55 -12.35 -3.95
C PHE A 229 -8.57 -12.33 -2.42
N ILE A 230 -9.44 -11.51 -1.84
CA ILE A 230 -9.72 -11.49 -0.41
C ILE A 230 -11.23 -11.37 -0.28
N LYS A 231 -11.89 -12.46 0.12
CA LYS A 231 -13.35 -12.49 0.25
C LYS A 231 -13.85 -11.29 1.07
N ASP A 232 -14.90 -10.64 0.58
CA ASP A 232 -15.53 -9.41 1.12
C ASP A 232 -14.74 -8.09 0.95
N LEU A 233 -13.46 -8.15 0.54
CA LEU A 233 -12.62 -6.95 0.33
C LEU A 233 -12.24 -6.74 -1.14
N VAL A 234 -11.81 -7.81 -1.81
CA VAL A 234 -11.41 -7.83 -3.22
C VAL A 234 -11.83 -9.15 -3.84
N GLU A 235 -12.80 -9.12 -4.76
CA GLU A 235 -13.30 -10.32 -5.44
C GLU A 235 -13.12 -10.20 -6.95
N PRO A 236 -11.98 -10.62 -7.53
CA PRO A 236 -11.77 -10.58 -8.96
C PRO A 236 -12.80 -11.46 -9.68
N LYS A 237 -13.51 -10.89 -10.66
CA LYS A 237 -14.65 -11.53 -11.37
C LYS A 237 -14.38 -12.90 -12.03
N LYS A 238 -13.11 -13.31 -12.14
CA LYS A 238 -12.69 -14.55 -12.83
C LYS A 238 -12.22 -15.65 -11.88
N LEU A 239 -12.27 -15.43 -10.57
CA LEU A 239 -11.73 -16.35 -9.58
C LEU A 239 -12.88 -16.95 -8.75
N ASN A 240 -13.13 -18.25 -8.94
CA ASN A 240 -14.16 -19.02 -8.25
C ASN A 240 -13.51 -20.08 -7.37
N PHE A 241 -14.05 -20.31 -6.18
CA PHE A 241 -13.59 -21.34 -5.25
C PHE A 241 -14.56 -22.51 -5.21
N GLU A 242 -14.02 -23.72 -5.22
CA GLU A 242 -14.77 -24.95 -5.10
C GLU A 242 -14.58 -25.53 -3.70
N LYS A 243 -15.66 -25.62 -2.92
CA LYS A 243 -15.61 -26.14 -1.56
C LYS A 243 -15.70 -27.66 -1.45
N ASN A 244 -16.02 -28.35 -2.55
CA ASN A 244 -16.16 -29.80 -2.55
C ASN A 244 -14.79 -30.47 -2.42
N ILE A 245 -14.59 -31.20 -1.33
CA ILE A 245 -13.31 -31.84 -1.05
C ILE A 245 -12.97 -32.98 -2.00
N SER A 246 -13.99 -33.65 -2.56
CA SER A 246 -13.80 -34.70 -3.57
C SER A 246 -13.13 -34.15 -4.82
N SER A 247 -13.32 -32.87 -5.11
CA SER A 247 -12.64 -32.15 -6.17
C SER A 247 -11.19 -31.79 -5.79
N GLY A 248 -10.78 -31.85 -4.52
CA GLY A 248 -9.40 -31.57 -4.09
C GLY A 248 -8.35 -32.51 -4.70
N ALA A 249 -7.08 -32.11 -4.65
CA ALA A 249 -6.00 -32.84 -5.32
C ALA A 249 -5.60 -34.15 -4.64
N PHE A 250 -5.88 -34.30 -3.34
CA PHE A 250 -5.51 -35.49 -2.56
C PHE A 250 -6.69 -36.45 -2.36
N GLU A 251 -6.39 -37.73 -2.17
CA GLU A 251 -7.32 -38.74 -1.67
C GLU A 251 -7.45 -38.58 -0.14
N ILE A 252 -8.42 -37.77 0.29
CA ILE A 252 -8.64 -37.45 1.70
C ILE A 252 -9.70 -38.38 2.28
N SER A 253 -9.33 -39.14 3.31
CA SER A 253 -10.25 -39.96 4.11
C SER A 253 -10.26 -39.57 5.59
N LYS A 254 -9.46 -38.58 5.98
CA LYS A 254 -9.28 -38.12 7.36
C LYS A 254 -10.03 -36.81 7.55
N ASN A 255 -10.83 -36.71 8.60
CA ASN A 255 -11.54 -35.49 8.98
C ASN A 255 -11.00 -34.92 10.30
N ILE A 256 -11.16 -33.62 10.49
CA ILE A 256 -10.94 -32.99 11.80
C ILE A 256 -12.27 -32.66 12.48
N GLU A 257 -12.33 -33.01 13.76
CA GLU A 257 -13.50 -32.82 14.61
C GLU A 257 -13.64 -31.33 14.98
N MET A 258 -14.81 -30.75 14.71
CA MET A 258 -15.19 -29.43 15.21
C MET A 258 -15.54 -29.54 16.69
N LEU A 259 -15.03 -28.62 17.51
CA LEU A 259 -15.22 -28.62 18.96
C LEU A 259 -16.30 -27.61 19.38
N ASP A 260 -16.07 -26.32 19.13
CA ASP A 260 -16.94 -25.24 19.60
C ASP A 260 -16.86 -23.99 18.70
N THR A 261 -17.82 -23.08 18.84
CA THR A 261 -17.82 -21.77 18.18
C THR A 261 -17.94 -20.65 19.21
N TYR A 262 -16.97 -19.74 19.20
CA TYR A 262 -16.94 -18.55 20.05
C TYR A 262 -17.36 -17.31 19.26
N GLU A 263 -18.23 -16.50 19.84
CA GLU A 263 -18.50 -15.16 19.33
C GLU A 263 -17.42 -14.19 19.77
N ILE A 264 -17.04 -13.28 18.86
CA ILE A 264 -16.16 -12.16 19.18
C ILE A 264 -17.04 -10.99 19.61
N GLN A 265 -16.87 -10.55 20.85
CA GLN A 265 -17.67 -9.49 21.49
C GLN A 265 -16.77 -8.42 22.11
N ILE A 266 -15.68 -8.07 21.43
CA ILE A 266 -14.71 -7.06 21.89
C ILE A 266 -15.18 -5.67 21.44
N PRO A 267 -15.62 -4.78 22.35
CA PRO A 267 -16.22 -3.50 21.99
C PRO A 267 -15.31 -2.61 21.14
N GLU A 268 -14.00 -2.65 21.38
CA GLU A 268 -13.03 -1.87 20.62
C GLU A 268 -12.89 -2.31 19.17
N LEU A 269 -13.23 -3.57 18.85
CA LEU A 269 -13.20 -4.10 17.49
C LEU A 269 -14.55 -3.94 16.77
N GLU A 270 -15.67 -3.82 17.48
CA GLU A 270 -17.02 -3.70 16.89
C GLU A 270 -17.18 -2.52 15.93
N LYS A 271 -16.39 -1.44 16.13
CA LYS A 271 -16.36 -0.26 15.25
C LYS A 271 -15.76 -0.55 13.87
N PHE A 272 -15.06 -1.67 13.70
CA PHE A 272 -14.42 -2.06 12.46
C PHE A 272 -15.15 -3.23 11.81
N LYS A 273 -15.34 -3.15 10.49
CA LYS A 273 -16.19 -4.11 9.78
C LYS A 273 -15.64 -5.54 9.70
N HIS A 274 -14.32 -5.71 9.71
CA HIS A 274 -13.69 -6.96 9.29
C HIS A 274 -12.47 -7.30 10.15
N ILE A 275 -12.59 -8.32 11.00
CA ILE A 275 -11.46 -9.00 11.63
C ILE A 275 -10.89 -9.98 10.60
N ASN A 276 -9.58 -9.92 10.37
CA ASN A 276 -8.94 -10.69 9.31
C ASN A 276 -7.78 -11.58 9.79
N ALA A 277 -7.25 -11.34 10.99
CA ALA A 277 -6.13 -12.11 11.50
C ALA A 277 -6.28 -12.45 12.98
N ILE A 278 -5.80 -13.63 13.35
CA ILE A 278 -5.70 -14.12 14.72
C ILE A 278 -4.30 -14.73 14.92
N ALA A 279 -3.70 -14.53 16.09
CA ALA A 279 -2.56 -15.32 16.52
C ALA A 279 -2.63 -15.59 18.02
N TYR A 280 -1.94 -16.64 18.47
CA TYR A 280 -1.86 -17.02 19.87
C TYR A 280 -0.44 -16.85 20.41
N ASN A 281 -0.31 -16.20 21.57
CA ASN A 281 0.95 -16.07 22.30
C ASN A 281 1.00 -17.10 23.43
N LYS A 282 1.90 -18.08 23.29
CA LYS A 282 2.16 -19.13 24.29
C LYS A 282 2.71 -18.58 25.60
N ASN A 283 3.47 -17.48 25.57
CA ASN A 283 4.14 -16.95 26.77
C ASN A 283 3.16 -16.28 27.73
N ASN A 284 2.16 -15.59 27.19
CA ASN A 284 1.21 -14.79 27.97
C ASN A 284 -0.16 -15.47 28.11
N ASP A 285 -0.34 -16.63 27.47
CA ASP A 285 -1.61 -17.33 27.29
C ASP A 285 -2.73 -16.38 26.83
N GLU A 286 -2.50 -15.71 25.70
CA GLU A 286 -3.44 -14.72 25.15
C GLU A 286 -3.47 -14.78 23.63
N PHE A 287 -4.62 -14.43 23.07
CA PHE A 287 -4.77 -14.21 21.64
C PHE A 287 -4.60 -12.73 21.31
N ALA A 288 -4.27 -12.46 20.05
CA ALA A 288 -4.39 -11.14 19.47
C ALA A 288 -5.17 -11.24 18.16
N LEU A 289 -6.09 -10.31 17.96
CA LEU A 289 -6.92 -10.17 16.78
C LEU A 289 -6.54 -8.88 16.07
N ALA A 290 -6.50 -8.93 14.74
CA ALA A 290 -6.30 -7.74 13.92
C ALA A 290 -7.38 -7.58 12.85
N THR A 291 -7.82 -6.34 12.66
CA THR A 291 -8.77 -5.97 11.61
C THR A 291 -8.06 -5.57 10.34
N ASN A 292 -8.80 -5.51 9.23
CA ASN A 292 -8.28 -4.94 8.00
C ASN A 292 -7.83 -3.48 8.17
N GLU A 293 -8.45 -2.73 9.09
CA GLU A 293 -8.08 -1.35 9.39
C GLU A 293 -6.89 -1.22 10.33
N MET A 294 -6.19 -2.33 10.60
CA MET A 294 -5.04 -2.40 11.49
C MET A 294 -5.38 -1.98 12.92
N ALA A 295 -6.61 -2.26 13.36
CA ALA A 295 -6.95 -2.26 14.78
C ALA A 295 -6.53 -3.60 15.37
N VAL A 296 -5.80 -3.57 16.48
CA VAL A 296 -5.31 -4.75 17.18
C VAL A 296 -5.90 -4.75 18.58
N SER A 297 -6.47 -5.89 18.97
CA SER A 297 -6.88 -6.14 20.36
C SER A 297 -6.31 -7.46 20.85
N TYR A 298 -5.75 -7.44 22.05
CA TYR A 298 -5.31 -8.62 22.77
C TYR A 298 -6.45 -9.13 23.65
N THR A 299 -6.66 -10.43 23.73
CA THR A 299 -7.79 -11.01 24.47
C THR A 299 -7.47 -12.40 24.99
N LYS A 300 -8.12 -12.80 26.09
CA LYS A 300 -8.05 -14.18 26.62
C LYS A 300 -9.31 -14.99 26.33
N ASP A 301 -10.43 -14.32 26.10
CA ASP A 301 -11.78 -14.92 26.06
C ASP A 301 -12.62 -14.48 24.86
N PHE A 302 -12.06 -13.64 23.98
CA PHE A 302 -12.74 -13.02 22.83
C PHE A 302 -13.89 -12.08 23.19
N LYS A 303 -14.01 -11.68 24.47
CA LYS A 303 -15.05 -10.76 24.97
C LYS A 303 -14.44 -9.47 25.49
N GLN A 304 -13.27 -9.52 26.12
CA GLN A 304 -12.61 -8.34 26.67
C GLN A 304 -11.25 -8.10 26.02
N SER A 305 -10.92 -6.82 25.87
CA SER A 305 -9.62 -6.36 25.40
C SER A 305 -8.68 -6.15 26.58
N ASN A 306 -7.52 -6.81 26.56
CA ASN A 306 -6.40 -6.66 27.48
C ASN A 306 -5.33 -5.69 26.94
N GLY A 307 -5.70 -4.87 25.97
CA GLY A 307 -4.81 -3.96 25.27
C GLY A 307 -5.29 -3.76 23.85
N PHE A 308 -5.43 -2.50 23.47
CA PHE A 308 -5.93 -2.08 22.16
C PHE A 308 -5.00 -1.04 21.56
N VAL A 309 -4.76 -1.15 20.25
CA VAL A 309 -4.16 -0.10 19.44
C VAL A 309 -4.84 -0.03 18.08
N LEU A 310 -4.87 1.18 17.51
CA LEU A 310 -5.22 1.42 16.12
C LEU A 310 -4.00 2.00 15.42
N PHE A 311 -3.40 1.27 14.49
CA PHE A 311 -2.29 1.80 13.69
C PHE A 311 -2.73 2.96 12.81
N ASP A 312 -1.80 3.87 12.54
CA ASP A 312 -1.95 4.78 11.42
C ASP A 312 -1.79 4.04 10.10
N LYS A 313 -2.88 3.47 9.58
CA LYS A 313 -2.91 2.73 8.31
C LYS A 313 -2.52 3.57 7.09
N THR A 314 -2.72 4.88 7.13
CA THR A 314 -2.52 5.78 6.00
C THR A 314 -1.04 6.01 5.67
N ASN A 315 -0.20 6.17 6.70
CA ASN A 315 1.21 6.54 6.52
C ASN A 315 2.16 5.33 6.57
N GLY A 316 3.09 5.25 5.61
CA GLY A 316 4.08 4.16 5.49
C GLY A 316 3.82 3.19 4.33
N ASN A 317 4.59 2.10 4.26
CA ASN A 317 4.46 1.08 3.21
C ASN A 317 3.03 0.50 3.17
N ASP A 318 2.48 0.31 1.97
CA ASP A 318 1.10 -0.16 1.76
C ASP A 318 0.79 -1.43 2.56
N MET A 319 -0.21 -1.35 3.44
CA MET A 319 -0.79 -2.47 4.20
C MET A 319 -2.31 -2.44 4.08
N ARG A 320 -2.83 -2.15 2.88
CA ARG A 320 -4.27 -2.00 2.60
C ARG A 320 -5.10 -3.22 3.00
N TYR A 321 -4.52 -4.40 2.81
CA TYR A 321 -5.18 -5.69 3.02
C TYR A 321 -4.42 -6.56 4.00
N ILE A 322 -4.87 -6.57 5.25
CA ILE A 322 -4.36 -7.48 6.28
C ILE A 322 -4.96 -8.86 6.04
N VAL A 323 -4.10 -9.88 6.00
CA VAL A 323 -4.48 -11.25 5.63
C VAL A 323 -4.19 -12.28 6.70
N ASP A 324 -3.16 -12.07 7.53
CA ASP A 324 -2.82 -13.01 8.59
C ASP A 324 -1.94 -12.35 9.67
N ALA A 325 -1.70 -13.06 10.77
CA ALA A 325 -0.83 -12.61 11.83
C ALA A 325 -0.12 -13.77 12.53
N THR A 326 0.98 -13.49 13.23
CA THR A 326 1.73 -14.50 14.00
C THR A 326 2.47 -13.85 15.17
N PHE A 327 2.89 -14.66 16.16
CA PHE A 327 3.71 -14.20 17.29
C PHE A 327 5.17 -14.63 17.13
N ILE A 328 6.09 -13.69 17.03
CA ILE A 328 7.54 -13.95 17.05
C ILE A 328 8.08 -13.54 18.42
N GLY A 329 8.24 -14.50 19.32
CA GLY A 329 8.44 -14.19 20.73
C GLY A 329 7.22 -13.44 21.27
N ASN A 330 7.42 -12.25 21.85
CA ASN A 330 6.33 -11.41 22.36
C ASN A 330 5.79 -10.40 21.32
N LYS A 331 6.38 -10.36 20.12
CA LYS A 331 5.96 -9.47 19.05
C LYS A 331 4.78 -10.07 18.30
N PHE A 332 3.63 -9.44 18.40
CA PHE A 332 2.49 -9.73 17.54
C PHE A 332 2.72 -9.06 16.18
N VAL A 333 2.93 -9.86 15.15
CA VAL A 333 3.21 -9.40 13.78
C VAL A 333 1.95 -9.56 12.95
N ILE A 334 1.49 -8.45 12.34
CA ILE A 334 0.38 -8.44 11.39
C ILE A 334 0.92 -8.29 9.97
N GLY A 335 0.40 -9.09 9.06
CA GLY A 335 0.89 -9.23 7.71
C GLY A 335 -0.14 -8.83 6.66
N ALA A 336 0.31 -8.10 5.64
CA ALA A 336 -0.49 -7.75 4.48
C ALA A 336 -0.23 -8.69 3.29
N ALA A 337 -1.20 -8.75 2.36
CA ALA A 337 -1.15 -9.64 1.20
C ALA A 337 0.08 -9.42 0.30
N ASN A 338 0.61 -8.19 0.27
CA ASN A 338 1.78 -7.78 -0.51
C ASN A 338 3.12 -8.07 0.17
N LYS A 339 3.14 -8.87 1.25
CA LYS A 339 4.34 -9.19 2.06
C LYS A 339 4.91 -8.02 2.87
N THR A 340 4.16 -6.93 3.00
CA THR A 340 4.45 -5.86 3.97
C THR A 340 3.87 -6.25 5.32
N PHE A 341 4.60 -6.02 6.40
CA PHE A 341 4.15 -6.35 7.75
C PHE A 341 4.60 -5.30 8.76
N THR A 342 3.88 -5.25 9.87
CA THR A 342 4.23 -4.45 11.04
C THR A 342 3.88 -5.26 12.28
N GLY A 343 4.04 -4.70 13.47
CA GLY A 343 3.67 -5.41 14.68
C GLY A 343 3.66 -4.55 15.91
N THR A 344 3.18 -5.16 16.98
CA THR A 344 3.07 -4.59 18.32
C THR A 344 3.74 -5.49 19.32
N GLU A 345 4.21 -4.91 20.43
CA GLU A 345 4.76 -5.64 21.55
C GLU A 345 4.23 -5.01 22.85
N LYS A 346 3.70 -5.83 23.76
CA LYS A 346 3.28 -5.34 25.08
C LYS A 346 4.51 -4.93 25.89
N THR A 347 4.40 -3.82 26.60
CA THR A 347 5.48 -3.29 27.42
C THR A 347 4.93 -2.54 28.62
N ASP A 348 5.59 -2.71 29.77
CA ASP A 348 5.35 -1.91 30.98
C ASP A 348 6.27 -0.67 31.03
N ALA A 349 7.31 -0.63 30.19
CA ALA A 349 8.18 0.52 30.08
C ALA A 349 7.45 1.70 29.40
N PRO A 350 7.71 2.95 29.82
CA PRO A 350 7.12 4.12 29.20
C PRO A 350 7.51 4.20 27.72
N ILE A 351 6.52 4.46 26.88
CA ILE A 351 6.69 4.62 25.44
C ILE A 351 6.92 6.11 25.15
N ASP A 352 7.87 6.42 24.28
CA ASP A 352 8.09 7.79 23.81
C ASP A 352 6.83 8.32 23.11
N GLU A 353 6.33 9.48 23.57
CA GLU A 353 5.07 10.07 23.06
C GLU A 353 5.11 10.34 21.55
N MET A 354 6.28 10.70 21.01
CA MET A 354 6.43 10.92 19.57
C MET A 354 6.31 9.61 18.81
N LEU A 355 6.99 8.56 19.27
CA LEU A 355 6.91 7.22 18.66
C LEU A 355 5.47 6.69 18.69
N GLU A 356 4.78 6.88 19.80
CA GLU A 356 3.38 6.49 19.98
C GLU A 356 2.48 7.24 18.99
N TRP A 357 2.56 8.57 18.95
CA TRP A 357 1.76 9.42 18.06
C TRP A 357 2.01 9.13 16.56
N GLN A 358 3.26 8.87 16.18
CA GLN A 358 3.62 8.54 14.80
C GLN A 358 3.09 7.17 14.38
N THR A 359 2.98 6.21 15.31
CA THR A 359 2.59 4.83 15.01
C THR A 359 1.08 4.62 15.08
N PHE A 360 0.46 5.17 16.12
CA PHE A 360 -0.91 4.82 16.51
C PHE A 360 -1.85 6.03 16.45
N LYS A 361 -3.07 5.81 15.96
CA LYS A 361 -4.20 6.73 16.07
C LYS A 361 -4.86 6.63 17.44
N GLU A 362 -4.95 5.42 17.98
CA GLU A 362 -5.50 5.12 19.31
C GLU A 362 -4.61 4.05 19.97
N THR A 363 -4.48 4.11 21.29
CA THR A 363 -3.54 3.26 22.04
C THR A 363 -3.91 3.24 23.52
N THR A 364 -3.71 2.08 24.13
CA THR A 364 -3.89 1.83 25.57
C THR A 364 -2.62 2.13 26.37
N LYS A 365 -1.57 2.63 25.72
CA LYS A 365 -0.28 3.07 26.28
C LYS A 365 0.62 1.98 26.88
N ASN A 366 0.15 0.74 26.95
CA ASN A 366 0.94 -0.43 27.36
C ASN A 366 1.38 -1.32 26.16
N ILE A 367 1.28 -0.78 24.94
CA ILE A 367 1.62 -1.48 23.70
C ILE A 367 2.50 -0.57 22.84
N ALA A 368 3.73 -1.02 22.56
CA ALA A 368 4.67 -0.33 21.69
C ALA A 368 4.66 -0.90 20.27
N PRO A 369 5.08 -0.12 19.25
CA PRO A 369 5.43 -0.68 17.95
C PRO A 369 6.56 -1.71 18.08
N ALA A 370 6.38 -2.88 17.49
CA ALA A 370 7.43 -3.91 17.44
C ALA A 370 8.60 -3.51 16.51
N PHE A 371 8.36 -2.55 15.61
CA PHE A 371 9.30 -2.11 14.59
C PHE A 371 9.33 -0.59 14.49
N PHE A 372 10.50 -0.02 14.74
CA PHE A 372 10.76 1.40 14.50
C PHE A 372 12.26 1.62 14.31
N THR A 373 12.64 2.74 13.71
CA THR A 373 14.03 3.19 13.60
C THR A 373 14.15 4.55 14.26
N LYS A 374 15.03 4.69 15.25
CA LYS A 374 15.35 6.01 15.82
C LYS A 374 16.27 6.75 14.85
N LYS A 375 15.84 7.91 14.35
CA LYS A 375 16.59 8.69 13.35
C LYS A 375 17.46 9.76 13.98
N ASN A 376 16.95 10.40 15.03
CA ASN A 376 17.68 11.32 15.90
C ASN A 376 17.05 11.31 17.30
N GLU A 377 17.44 12.23 18.18
CA GLU A 377 16.92 12.27 19.57
C GLU A 377 15.40 12.41 19.66
N ASN A 378 14.77 13.11 18.71
CA ASN A 378 13.35 13.53 18.75
C ASN A 378 12.50 12.98 17.60
N TRP A 379 13.04 12.09 16.77
CA TRP A 379 12.36 11.54 15.60
C TRP A 379 12.54 10.03 15.52
N PHE A 380 11.41 9.33 15.55
CA PHE A 380 11.32 7.91 15.25
C PHE A 380 10.65 7.72 13.90
N GLU A 381 10.95 6.61 13.25
CA GLU A 381 10.27 6.19 12.03
C GLU A 381 9.60 4.84 12.34
N PRO A 382 8.28 4.81 12.58
CA PRO A 382 7.53 3.56 12.69
C PRO A 382 7.75 2.74 11.43
N SER A 383 8.33 1.55 11.59
CA SER A 383 8.89 0.81 10.47
C SER A 383 7.95 -0.30 10.05
N ARG A 384 7.12 -0.06 9.03
CA ARG A 384 6.52 -1.16 8.27
C ARG A 384 7.62 -1.88 7.50
N LYS A 385 7.89 -3.12 7.83
CA LYS A 385 8.87 -3.97 7.14
C LYS A 385 8.20 -4.64 5.94
N TYR A 386 9.00 -5.19 5.05
CA TYR A 386 8.51 -5.99 3.93
C TYR A 386 9.55 -7.03 3.55
N ILE A 387 9.09 -8.16 3.04
CA ILE A 387 9.97 -9.22 2.52
C ILE A 387 10.01 -9.11 1.00
N LEU A 388 11.21 -8.87 0.46
CA LEU A 388 11.45 -8.94 -0.97
C LEU A 388 11.74 -10.38 -1.37
N THR A 389 10.97 -10.91 -2.31
CA THR A 389 11.12 -12.27 -2.80
C THR A 389 11.62 -12.30 -4.25
N ILE A 390 12.15 -13.43 -4.67
CA ILE A 390 12.65 -13.64 -6.04
C ILE A 390 11.69 -14.53 -6.81
N ARG A 391 11.35 -15.71 -6.27
CA ARG A 391 10.42 -16.66 -6.92
C ARG A 391 8.96 -16.24 -6.73
N ALA A 392 8.60 -15.80 -5.52
CA ALA A 392 7.26 -15.38 -5.13
C ALA A 392 6.94 -13.91 -5.46
N LYS A 393 7.79 -13.23 -6.25
CA LYS A 393 7.74 -11.78 -6.47
C LYS A 393 6.42 -11.29 -7.06
N GLN A 394 5.85 -12.11 -7.93
CA GLN A 394 4.58 -11.89 -8.62
C GLN A 394 3.38 -12.55 -7.90
N ASN A 395 3.60 -13.14 -6.74
CA ASN A 395 2.54 -13.74 -5.94
C ASN A 395 2.17 -12.83 -4.77
N TYR A 396 0.89 -12.76 -4.46
CA TYR A 396 0.43 -12.36 -3.15
C TYR A 396 0.52 -13.54 -2.19
N ILE A 397 0.31 -13.27 -0.91
CA ILE A 397 0.28 -14.26 0.15
C ILE A 397 -0.96 -14.03 1.03
N HIS A 398 -1.29 -15.03 1.81
CA HIS A 398 -2.37 -14.97 2.80
C HIS A 398 -2.01 -15.64 4.12
N SER A 399 -0.76 -16.10 4.27
CA SER A 399 -0.34 -16.85 5.44
C SER A 399 0.97 -16.29 5.98
N TYR A 400 1.03 -16.16 7.30
CA TYR A 400 2.21 -15.77 8.06
C TYR A 400 2.37 -16.74 9.23
N ALA A 401 3.44 -17.53 9.24
CA ALA A 401 3.74 -18.48 10.32
C ALA A 401 5.20 -18.33 10.75
N ASN A 402 5.58 -18.78 11.94
CA ASN A 402 6.98 -18.69 12.38
C ASN A 402 7.43 -19.88 13.23
N ASP A 403 8.74 -20.17 13.20
CA ASP A 403 9.40 -21.17 14.08
C ASP A 403 10.31 -20.50 15.13
N GLY A 404 10.14 -19.19 15.34
CA GLY A 404 11.01 -18.34 16.15
C GLY A 404 12.28 -17.87 15.42
N LYS A 405 12.90 -18.69 14.56
CA LYS A 405 14.11 -18.33 13.79
C LYS A 405 13.79 -17.69 12.46
N PHE A 406 12.73 -18.16 11.80
CA PHE A 406 12.28 -17.69 10.51
C PHE A 406 10.78 -17.37 10.53
N LEU A 407 10.42 -16.32 9.79
CA LEU A 407 9.06 -16.01 9.41
C LEU A 407 8.80 -16.63 8.02
N TYR A 408 7.75 -17.45 7.92
CA TYR A 408 7.36 -18.19 6.73
C TYR A 408 6.10 -17.61 6.10
N LEU A 409 6.08 -17.60 4.77
CA LEU A 409 4.97 -17.12 3.94
C LEU A 409 4.66 -18.17 2.87
N ILE A 410 3.38 -18.47 2.63
CA ILE A 410 2.96 -19.28 1.48
C ILE A 410 2.19 -18.41 0.48
N THR A 411 2.60 -18.50 -0.78
CA THR A 411 1.95 -17.79 -1.89
C THR A 411 0.54 -18.29 -2.16
N VAL A 412 -0.30 -17.40 -2.67
CA VAL A 412 -1.56 -17.77 -3.32
C VAL A 412 -1.37 -17.82 -4.85
N PRO A 413 -2.02 -18.77 -5.54
CA PRO A 413 -1.92 -18.90 -6.99
C PRO A 413 -2.59 -17.71 -7.69
N ASN A 414 -2.02 -17.27 -8.82
CA ASN A 414 -2.61 -16.28 -9.72
C ASN A 414 -2.33 -16.63 -11.19
N LYS A 415 -2.85 -15.84 -12.14
CA LYS A 415 -2.69 -16.14 -13.57
C LYS A 415 -1.23 -16.19 -14.09
N PHE A 416 -0.30 -15.51 -13.43
CA PHE A 416 1.11 -15.44 -13.85
C PHE A 416 1.98 -16.49 -13.14
N SER A 417 1.66 -16.78 -11.88
CA SER A 417 2.35 -17.79 -11.09
C SER A 417 1.33 -18.59 -10.28
N LYS A 418 1.08 -19.82 -10.73
CA LYS A 418 0.21 -20.77 -10.02
C LYS A 418 0.93 -21.52 -8.90
N LYS A 419 2.26 -21.43 -8.81
CA LYS A 419 3.04 -22.26 -7.89
C LYS A 419 2.79 -21.85 -6.44
N LEU A 420 2.59 -22.83 -5.57
CA LEU A 420 2.73 -22.63 -4.13
C LEU A 420 4.22 -22.59 -3.76
N ILE A 421 4.65 -21.45 -3.26
CA ILE A 421 6.04 -21.16 -2.92
C ILE A 421 6.08 -20.84 -1.44
N LEU A 422 6.84 -21.62 -0.69
CA LEU A 422 7.20 -21.35 0.68
C LEU A 422 8.42 -20.44 0.70
N SER A 423 8.22 -19.21 1.15
CA SER A 423 9.28 -18.23 1.36
C SER A 423 9.56 -18.11 2.85
N TYR A 424 10.82 -17.93 3.23
CA TYR A 424 11.17 -17.71 4.63
C TYR A 424 12.24 -16.64 4.81
N ALA A 425 12.05 -15.79 5.81
CA ALA A 425 12.93 -14.68 6.14
C ALA A 425 13.41 -14.80 7.59
N SER A 426 14.65 -14.42 7.86
CA SER A 426 15.22 -14.46 9.21
C SER A 426 14.47 -13.50 10.14
N THR A 427 14.12 -13.93 11.35
CA THR A 427 13.44 -13.04 12.32
C THR A 427 14.38 -12.01 12.94
N LYS A 428 15.69 -12.09 12.69
CA LYS A 428 16.69 -11.14 13.21
C LYS A 428 16.75 -9.84 12.40
N ASP A 429 16.67 -9.95 11.09
CA ASP A 429 16.84 -8.85 10.13
C ASP A 429 15.68 -8.73 9.13
N TYR A 430 14.78 -9.73 9.11
CA TYR A 430 13.64 -9.85 8.20
C TYR A 430 14.03 -9.88 6.73
N LEU A 431 15.25 -10.34 6.43
CA LEU A 431 15.73 -10.55 5.08
C LEU A 431 15.44 -11.98 4.62
N LEU A 432 15.12 -12.11 3.33
CA LEU A 432 14.83 -13.38 2.69
C LEU A 432 16.02 -14.34 2.87
N SER A 433 15.75 -15.50 3.47
CA SER A 433 16.74 -16.55 3.69
C SER A 433 16.62 -17.68 2.67
N GLY A 434 15.42 -17.91 2.11
CA GLY A 434 15.25 -18.83 1.00
C GLY A 434 13.81 -18.97 0.53
N GLU A 435 13.66 -19.63 -0.63
CA GLU A 435 12.36 -19.93 -1.25
C GLU A 435 12.39 -21.33 -1.84
N LYS A 436 11.35 -22.12 -1.55
CA LYS A 436 11.15 -23.46 -2.10
C LYS A 436 9.74 -23.57 -2.67
N VAL A 437 9.61 -24.28 -3.80
CA VAL A 437 8.28 -24.65 -4.31
C VAL A 437 7.79 -25.79 -3.42
N LEU A 438 6.53 -25.76 -2.99
CA LEU A 438 5.96 -26.88 -2.25
C LEU A 438 5.84 -28.08 -3.17
N GLU A 439 6.24 -29.23 -2.66
CA GLU A 439 6.13 -30.53 -3.32
C GLU A 439 5.25 -31.46 -2.50
N VAL A 440 4.85 -32.58 -3.09
CA VAL A 440 4.08 -33.62 -2.38
C VAL A 440 5.05 -34.68 -1.89
N ASP A 441 4.87 -35.14 -0.66
CA ASP A 441 5.63 -36.28 -0.16
C ASP A 441 5.32 -37.56 -0.94
N GLU A 442 6.31 -38.44 -1.08
CA GLU A 442 6.18 -39.68 -1.86
C GLU A 442 5.06 -40.58 -1.33
N ASN A 443 4.72 -40.46 -0.04
CA ASN A 443 3.67 -41.24 0.61
C ASN A 443 2.27 -40.64 0.45
N LEU A 444 2.14 -39.40 -0.04
CA LEU A 444 0.85 -38.72 -0.20
C LEU A 444 0.41 -38.77 -1.67
N LYS A 445 -0.66 -39.52 -1.95
CA LYS A 445 -1.14 -39.72 -3.33
C LYS A 445 -1.90 -38.49 -3.86
N LEU A 446 -1.47 -38.02 -5.02
CA LEU A 446 -2.16 -37.01 -5.82
C LEU A 446 -3.12 -37.71 -6.80
N LYS A 447 -4.37 -37.24 -6.87
CA LYS A 447 -5.35 -37.73 -7.86
C LYS A 447 -4.94 -37.36 -9.28
N ASP A 448 -5.27 -38.22 -10.23
CA ASP A 448 -4.96 -38.03 -11.64
C ASP A 448 -5.50 -36.70 -12.17
N GLY A 449 -4.63 -35.94 -12.86
CA GLY A 449 -4.97 -34.65 -13.47
C GLY A 449 -5.20 -33.49 -12.50
N ARG A 450 -4.98 -33.69 -11.19
CA ARG A 450 -5.09 -32.62 -10.18
C ARG A 450 -3.72 -32.05 -9.82
N SER A 451 -3.71 -30.84 -9.28
CA SER A 451 -2.48 -30.12 -8.92
C SER A 451 -2.59 -29.50 -7.53
N ILE A 452 -1.50 -29.54 -6.76
CA ILE A 452 -1.43 -28.83 -5.48
C ILE A 452 -1.51 -27.31 -5.64
N ASN A 453 -1.23 -26.82 -6.85
CA ASN A 453 -1.29 -25.40 -7.18
C ASN A 453 -2.72 -24.85 -7.26
N ASP A 454 -3.73 -25.71 -7.13
CA ASP A 454 -5.13 -25.33 -7.05
C ASP A 454 -5.55 -24.94 -5.63
N TYR A 455 -4.75 -25.27 -4.60
CA TYR A 455 -5.04 -24.87 -3.22
C TYR A 455 -4.80 -23.37 -3.01
N TYR A 456 -5.70 -22.73 -2.26
CA TYR A 456 -5.63 -21.29 -1.96
C TYR A 456 -5.51 -21.11 -0.46
N ILE A 457 -4.28 -21.03 0.02
CA ILE A 457 -3.96 -20.97 1.44
C ILE A 457 -4.43 -19.64 2.01
N VAL A 458 -5.22 -19.66 3.07
CA VAL A 458 -5.78 -18.47 3.75
C VAL A 458 -5.29 -18.27 5.17
N GLY A 459 -4.56 -19.22 5.74
CA GLY A 459 -3.92 -19.08 7.05
C GLY A 459 -2.96 -20.24 7.29
N ALA A 460 -1.93 -20.02 8.10
CA ALA A 460 -1.04 -21.09 8.51
C ALA A 460 -0.46 -20.84 9.90
N ASP A 461 -0.17 -21.91 10.62
CA ASP A 461 0.54 -21.84 11.90
C ASP A 461 1.45 -23.06 12.08
N ILE A 462 2.49 -22.92 12.92
CA ILE A 462 3.49 -23.96 13.16
C ILE A 462 3.31 -24.53 14.56
N ILE A 463 3.24 -25.86 14.63
CA ILE A 463 3.29 -26.61 15.87
C ILE A 463 4.35 -27.72 15.78
N GLY A 464 5.28 -27.71 16.74
CA GLY A 464 6.42 -28.62 16.73
C GLY A 464 7.27 -28.45 15.46
N ASP A 465 7.42 -29.52 14.69
CA ASP A 465 8.20 -29.56 13.46
C ASP A 465 7.33 -29.52 12.19
N LYS A 466 6.01 -29.31 12.33
CA LYS A 466 5.06 -29.25 11.21
C LYS A 466 4.38 -27.89 11.12
N MET A 467 3.97 -27.55 9.91
CA MET A 467 3.11 -26.41 9.61
C MET A 467 1.74 -26.93 9.20
N LEU A 468 0.68 -26.35 9.77
CA LEU A 468 -0.68 -26.53 9.31
C LEU A 468 -1.06 -25.34 8.44
N ALA A 469 -1.60 -25.61 7.24
CA ALA A 469 -2.00 -24.57 6.29
C ALA A 469 -3.45 -24.80 5.83
N LEU A 470 -4.31 -23.83 6.09
CA LEU A 470 -5.72 -23.87 5.77
C LEU A 470 -5.96 -23.37 4.35
N SER A 471 -6.62 -24.17 3.52
CA SER A 471 -7.02 -23.77 2.16
C SER A 471 -8.51 -23.45 2.07
N LEU A 472 -8.82 -22.31 1.46
CA LEU A 472 -10.18 -21.94 1.07
C LEU A 472 -10.72 -22.87 -0.02
N ASN A 473 -9.87 -23.25 -0.97
CA ASN A 473 -10.24 -24.21 -2.00
C ASN A 473 -10.23 -25.62 -1.40
N TYR A 474 -11.27 -26.39 -1.71
CA TYR A 474 -11.49 -27.78 -1.29
C TYR A 474 -11.66 -27.99 0.22
N SER A 475 -11.85 -26.92 1.02
CA SER A 475 -12.05 -26.99 2.47
C SER A 475 -11.08 -27.96 3.14
N THR A 476 -9.79 -27.75 2.90
CA THR A 476 -8.73 -28.70 3.26
C THR A 476 -7.72 -28.06 4.20
N LEU A 477 -7.31 -28.80 5.23
CA LEU A 477 -6.16 -28.47 6.08
C LEU A 477 -4.96 -29.32 5.66
N LEU A 478 -3.89 -28.67 5.19
CA LEU A 478 -2.67 -29.32 4.76
C LEU A 478 -1.66 -29.41 5.91
N VAL A 479 -0.98 -30.55 6.04
CA VAL A 479 0.17 -30.72 6.93
C VAL A 479 1.44 -30.66 6.09
N ILE A 480 2.34 -29.75 6.45
CA ILE A 480 3.52 -29.43 5.66
C ILE A 480 4.77 -29.62 6.55
N ASP A 481 5.71 -30.44 6.07
CA ASP A 481 7.11 -30.35 6.50
C ASP A 481 7.72 -29.11 5.85
N TYR A 482 7.64 -27.99 6.56
CA TYR A 482 8.07 -26.69 6.05
C TYR A 482 9.59 -26.59 5.89
N LYS A 483 10.37 -27.44 6.58
CA LYS A 483 11.84 -27.44 6.44
C LYS A 483 12.25 -28.04 5.09
N ASN A 484 11.54 -29.09 4.67
CA ASN A 484 11.76 -29.75 3.40
C ASN A 484 10.83 -29.25 2.27
N ALA A 485 9.86 -28.39 2.58
CA ALA A 485 8.85 -27.87 1.67
C ALA A 485 7.97 -28.98 1.05
N LYS A 486 7.60 -29.99 1.85
CA LYS A 486 6.77 -31.12 1.41
C LYS A 486 5.41 -31.13 2.12
N ILE A 487 4.33 -31.30 1.37
CA ILE A 487 3.00 -31.60 1.89
C ILE A 487 2.98 -33.09 2.22
N ILE A 488 2.83 -33.41 3.50
CA ILE A 488 2.94 -34.78 4.02
C ILE A 488 1.58 -35.40 4.36
N ASP A 489 0.56 -34.58 4.60
CA ASP A 489 -0.80 -35.06 4.87
C ASP A 489 -1.84 -33.99 4.52
N ALA A 490 -3.10 -34.40 4.40
CA ALA A 490 -4.22 -33.52 4.15
C ALA A 490 -5.49 -34.01 4.86
N TYR A 491 -6.20 -33.09 5.50
CA TYR A 491 -7.40 -33.37 6.27
C TYR A 491 -8.59 -32.58 5.74
N GLU A 492 -9.76 -33.20 5.80
CA GLU A 492 -11.04 -32.55 5.59
C GLU A 492 -11.39 -31.65 6.77
N ILE A 493 -11.76 -30.41 6.46
CA ILE A 493 -12.34 -29.50 7.42
C ILE A 493 -13.75 -29.06 6.98
N GLN A 494 -14.74 -29.33 7.82
CA GLN A 494 -16.14 -28.99 7.55
C GLN A 494 -16.61 -27.80 8.40
N GLY A 495 -17.72 -27.21 7.99
CA GLY A 495 -18.40 -26.16 8.75
C GLY A 495 -17.74 -24.78 8.68
N LEU A 496 -16.85 -24.53 7.72
CA LEU A 496 -16.26 -23.21 7.46
C LEU A 496 -17.00 -22.46 6.33
N ASP A 497 -17.32 -21.20 6.58
CA ASP A 497 -17.99 -20.34 5.62
C ASP A 497 -16.99 -19.52 4.80
N ASN A 498 -16.11 -18.80 5.48
CA ASN A 498 -15.16 -17.85 4.90
C ASN A 498 -13.95 -17.69 5.85
N PRO A 499 -13.11 -18.74 5.93
CA PRO A 499 -11.96 -18.74 6.83
C PRO A 499 -10.97 -17.65 6.43
N LYS A 500 -10.48 -16.89 7.42
CA LYS A 500 -9.60 -15.74 7.22
C LYS A 500 -8.18 -15.95 7.70
N SER A 501 -8.00 -16.64 8.82
CA SER A 501 -6.72 -16.82 9.52
C SER A 501 -6.87 -17.93 10.57
N MET A 502 -5.76 -18.46 11.10
CA MET A 502 -5.78 -19.52 12.10
C MET A 502 -4.67 -19.35 13.14
N ALA A 503 -4.90 -19.87 14.35
CA ALA A 503 -3.93 -19.95 15.42
C ALA A 503 -4.03 -21.29 16.16
N ILE A 504 -2.92 -21.80 16.69
CA ILE A 504 -2.90 -23.07 17.44
C ILE A 504 -2.59 -22.81 18.91
N LYS A 505 -3.50 -23.24 19.78
CA LYS A 505 -3.28 -23.28 21.23
C LYS A 505 -3.42 -24.73 21.70
N ASN A 506 -2.31 -25.30 22.16
CA ASN A 506 -2.22 -26.68 22.61
C ASN A 506 -2.75 -27.67 21.55
N ASN A 507 -3.75 -28.47 21.89
CA ASN A 507 -4.37 -29.47 21.00
C ASN A 507 -5.58 -28.93 20.23
N THR A 508 -5.73 -27.61 20.15
CA THR A 508 -6.89 -26.96 19.53
C THR A 508 -6.46 -25.93 18.48
N ILE A 509 -7.07 -26.03 17.31
CA ILE A 509 -6.94 -25.06 16.23
C ILE A 509 -8.09 -24.05 16.37
N TYR A 510 -7.76 -22.77 16.39
CA TYR A 510 -8.70 -21.65 16.42
C TYR A 510 -8.71 -21.01 15.03
N ILE A 511 -9.83 -21.11 14.33
CA ILE A 511 -9.99 -20.55 12.98
C ILE A 511 -10.91 -19.35 13.06
N LEU A 512 -10.39 -18.20 12.63
CA LEU A 512 -11.19 -17.01 12.41
C LEU A 512 -12.01 -17.22 11.14
N ASP A 513 -13.33 -17.32 11.30
CA ASP A 513 -14.27 -17.56 10.23
C ASP A 513 -15.29 -16.42 10.16
N ARG A 514 -15.73 -16.06 8.95
CA ARG A 514 -16.83 -15.13 8.77
C ARG A 514 -18.06 -15.87 8.28
N THR A 515 -19.12 -15.83 9.07
CA THR A 515 -20.37 -16.49 8.71
C THR A 515 -21.00 -15.88 7.45
N ASN A 516 -21.92 -16.59 6.82
CA ASN A 516 -22.69 -16.04 5.69
C ASN A 516 -23.53 -14.80 6.07
N SER A 517 -23.84 -14.63 7.35
CA SER A 517 -24.46 -13.41 7.91
C SER A 517 -23.47 -12.27 8.20
N GLN A 518 -22.22 -12.39 7.73
CA GLN A 518 -21.15 -11.39 7.86
C GLN A 518 -20.70 -11.13 9.31
N LYS A 519 -20.87 -12.12 10.21
CA LYS A 519 -20.38 -12.06 11.59
C LYS A 519 -19.05 -12.79 11.70
N ASP A 520 -18.06 -12.14 12.31
CA ASP A 520 -16.77 -12.76 12.63
C ASP A 520 -16.89 -13.63 13.89
N VAL A 521 -16.49 -14.89 13.78
CA VAL A 521 -16.54 -15.89 14.86
C VAL A 521 -15.25 -16.71 14.89
N ILE A 522 -14.96 -17.34 16.03
CA ILE A 522 -13.86 -18.29 16.14
C ILE A 522 -14.42 -19.71 16.19
N LYS A 523 -14.16 -20.50 15.16
CA LYS A 523 -14.50 -21.93 15.14
C LYS A 523 -13.29 -22.74 15.58
N THR A 524 -13.49 -23.67 16.50
CA THR A 524 -12.41 -24.49 17.04
C THR A 524 -12.48 -25.92 16.55
N TYR A 525 -11.31 -26.51 16.34
CA TYR A 525 -11.15 -27.86 15.84
C TYR A 525 -10.06 -28.59 16.62
N LYS A 526 -10.21 -29.90 16.74
CA LYS A 526 -9.18 -30.75 17.31
C LYS A 526 -7.95 -30.76 16.41
N ASN A 527 -6.79 -30.48 16.97
CA ASN A 527 -5.53 -30.56 16.24
C ASN A 527 -5.24 -32.02 15.88
N PRO A 528 -4.94 -32.34 14.60
CA PRO A 528 -4.64 -33.70 14.18
C PRO A 528 -3.21 -34.18 14.51
N LEU A 529 -2.34 -33.28 15.02
CA LEU A 529 -0.93 -33.54 15.30
C LEU A 529 -0.62 -33.86 16.77
#